data_AF-A0A067M9K1-F1
#
_entry.id   AF-A0A067M9K1-F1
#
_cell.length_a   1.000
_cell.length_b   1.000
_cell.length_c   1.000
_cell.angle_alpha   90.00
_cell.angle_beta   90.00
_cell.angle_gamma   90.00
#
_symmetry.space_group_name_H-M   'P 1'
#
loop_
_entity.id
_entity.type
_entity.pdbx_description
1 polymer ?
#
loop_
_entity_poly.entity_id
_entity_poly.type
_entity_poly.pdbx_seq_one_letter_code
_entity_poly.pdbx_strand_id
1 'polypeptide(L)'
;GFDFVYIDGSHRSDDTFLDAELAWRLMRPGALVIFDDYEWKMEPAESMTHPKRGIDAFLALQASEYEILHKGYQVILRKTAERRIGFLTKKETVEVDDVKLEYGINIAMCADSAYAMPTAVAVRSAVDATEDRRMSFYIIDCGLSEDDKKMIRESVPASTRVTLQFIELPDGSKGRRDPTWAKIDALSLLPVERALFLDSDILVRKALGALWSVDLHGKMLAAVRDIGHPLGHSGVERGPYFNAGVMLLDMARIRARLRDLFELVRNRAETTFKDQDVLNTFFRDEWLEIDLGWNATGLGTYAAMHSEDRAAVWPHGELKEAHRNPGIVHFSGPTHPTMASVLNEYVQPWISKPWGYAGAPGHPFAEEWWSVLGKTVWKNWRQSEERKAQQEEAEKRALSVDTDEFLKRVSKACGRGGQNQVW
;
A
#
# COMPACT_ATOMS: atom_id res chain seq x y z
N GLY A 1 5.90 8.20 -25.73
CA GLY A 1 6.13 9.60 -26.08
C GLY A 1 5.04 10.04 -27.02
N PHE A 2 4.79 11.34 -27.15
CA PHE A 2 3.73 11.85 -28.03
C PHE A 2 4.19 11.91 -29.49
N ASP A 3 3.27 11.65 -30.43
CA ASP A 3 3.50 11.74 -31.89
C ASP A 3 3.05 13.10 -32.45
N PHE A 4 2.19 13.79 -31.71
CA PHE A 4 1.59 15.06 -32.09
C PHE A 4 1.37 15.92 -30.84
N VAL A 5 1.71 17.20 -30.92
CA VAL A 5 1.48 18.21 -29.88
C VAL A 5 0.98 19.50 -30.52
N TYR A 6 -0.06 20.10 -29.95
CA TYR A 6 -0.57 21.41 -30.32
C TYR A 6 -0.42 22.34 -29.12
N ILE A 7 0.25 23.48 -29.31
CA ILE A 7 0.55 24.47 -28.27
C ILE A 7 -0.26 25.72 -28.57
N ASP A 8 -1.34 25.84 -27.81
CA ASP A 8 -2.31 26.93 -27.81
C ASP A 8 -2.40 27.45 -26.37
N GLY A 9 -1.39 28.26 -26.04
CA GLY A 9 -1.09 28.68 -24.67
C GLY A 9 -1.87 29.93 -24.26
N SER A 10 -1.53 30.48 -23.08
CA SER A 10 -2.10 31.71 -22.49
C SER A 10 -1.87 33.00 -23.30
N HIS A 11 -1.32 32.88 -24.51
CA HIS A 11 -0.68 33.90 -25.34
C HIS A 11 0.56 34.56 -24.72
N ARG A 12 0.96 34.22 -23.49
CA ARG A 12 2.19 34.75 -22.90
C ARG A 12 3.43 34.04 -23.44
N SER A 13 4.49 34.81 -23.67
CA SER A 13 5.74 34.31 -24.26
C SER A 13 6.49 33.34 -23.34
N ASP A 14 6.47 33.57 -22.02
CA ASP A 14 7.09 32.69 -21.02
C ASP A 14 6.36 31.35 -20.91
N ASP A 15 5.04 31.38 -20.83
CA ASP A 15 4.20 30.17 -20.79
C ASP A 15 4.36 29.35 -22.08
N THR A 16 4.27 30.00 -23.25
CA THR A 16 4.42 29.34 -24.55
C THR A 16 5.77 28.63 -24.67
N PHE A 17 6.85 29.26 -24.20
CA PHE A 17 8.18 28.65 -24.17
C PHE A 17 8.25 27.46 -23.21
N LEU A 18 7.69 27.59 -22.01
CA LEU A 18 7.70 26.51 -21.02
C LEU A 18 6.93 25.29 -21.53
N ASP A 19 5.74 25.51 -22.07
CA ASP A 19 4.91 24.45 -22.65
C ASP A 19 5.63 23.76 -23.81
N ALA A 20 6.31 24.55 -24.66
CA ALA A 20 7.16 24.04 -25.73
C ALA A 20 8.22 23.08 -25.20
N GLU A 21 9.02 23.52 -24.22
CA GLU A 21 10.14 22.75 -23.69
C GLU A 21 9.68 21.49 -22.97
N LEU A 22 8.61 21.57 -22.17
CA LEU A 22 8.08 20.42 -21.44
C LEU A 22 7.51 19.38 -22.40
N ALA A 23 6.73 19.81 -23.40
CA ALA A 23 6.17 18.91 -24.39
C ALA A 23 7.28 18.29 -25.27
N TRP A 24 8.22 19.09 -25.75
CA TRP A 24 9.30 18.66 -26.64
C TRP A 24 10.10 17.49 -26.08
N ARG A 25 10.39 17.48 -24.78
CA ARG A 25 11.13 16.40 -24.09
C ARG A 25 10.40 15.06 -24.12
N LEU A 26 9.07 15.08 -24.14
CA LEU A 26 8.22 13.88 -24.12
C LEU A 26 7.91 13.34 -25.54
N MET A 27 8.16 14.14 -26.58
CA MET A 27 7.89 13.79 -27.98
C MET A 27 8.90 12.79 -28.55
N ARG A 28 8.41 11.87 -29.40
CA ARG A 28 9.22 10.89 -30.14
C ARG A 28 9.94 11.55 -31.34
N PRO A 29 11.06 10.98 -31.84
CA PRO A 29 11.60 11.37 -33.14
C PRO A 29 10.54 11.23 -34.24
N GLY A 30 10.48 12.18 -35.15
CA GLY A 30 9.47 12.26 -36.21
C GLY A 30 8.12 12.87 -35.79
N ALA A 31 7.90 13.11 -34.50
CA ALA A 31 6.67 13.73 -34.00
C ALA A 31 6.50 15.18 -34.48
N LEU A 32 5.25 15.62 -34.59
CA LEU A 32 4.88 16.96 -35.02
C LEU A 32 4.51 17.85 -33.83
N VAL A 33 5.01 19.08 -33.79
CA VAL A 33 4.53 20.13 -32.88
C VAL A 33 4.01 21.30 -33.70
N ILE A 34 2.88 21.86 -33.26
CA ILE A 34 2.29 23.06 -33.83
C ILE A 34 2.24 24.12 -32.73
N PHE A 35 2.77 25.30 -33.02
CA PHE A 35 2.58 26.50 -32.23
C PHE A 35 1.56 27.38 -32.90
N ASP A 36 0.55 27.83 -32.14
CA ASP A 36 -0.40 28.83 -32.62
C ASP A 36 0.13 30.27 -32.42
N ASP A 37 -0.53 31.24 -33.07
CA ASP A 37 -0.39 32.68 -32.78
C ASP A 37 1.02 33.30 -32.98
N TYR A 38 1.85 32.73 -33.86
CA TYR A 38 3.19 33.25 -34.15
C TYR A 38 3.19 34.62 -34.86
N GLU A 39 2.20 34.85 -35.74
CA GLU A 39 1.97 36.14 -36.43
C GLU A 39 0.70 36.83 -35.93
N TRP A 40 0.35 36.62 -34.66
CA TRP A 40 -0.82 37.22 -34.05
C TRP A 40 -0.72 38.76 -34.07
N LYS A 41 -1.72 39.42 -34.66
CA LYS A 41 -1.65 40.88 -34.92
C LYS A 41 -2.29 41.74 -33.82
N MET A 42 -2.89 41.12 -32.81
CA MET A 42 -3.62 41.83 -31.76
C MET A 42 -2.71 42.40 -30.67
N GLU A 43 -1.50 41.86 -30.54
CA GLU A 43 -0.48 42.34 -29.60
C GLU A 43 0.81 42.68 -30.37
N PRO A 44 1.65 43.60 -29.86
CA PRO A 44 2.99 43.82 -30.42
C PRO A 44 3.87 42.57 -30.29
N ALA A 45 4.64 42.25 -31.32
CA ALA A 45 5.55 41.10 -31.34
C ALA A 45 6.59 41.10 -30.20
N GLU A 46 6.95 42.28 -29.70
CA GLU A 46 7.90 42.47 -28.60
C GLU A 46 7.26 42.28 -27.21
N SER A 47 5.92 42.23 -27.15
CA SER A 47 5.17 42.13 -25.90
C SER A 47 5.41 40.79 -25.19
N MET A 48 5.35 40.82 -23.85
CA MET A 48 5.38 39.60 -23.03
C MET A 48 4.12 38.74 -23.23
N THR A 49 3.02 39.36 -23.65
CA THR A 49 1.73 38.74 -23.96
C THR A 49 1.61 38.32 -25.42
N HIS A 50 2.72 38.26 -26.17
CA HIS A 50 2.76 37.76 -27.53
C HIS A 50 3.57 36.45 -27.61
N PRO A 51 3.03 35.34 -28.16
CA PRO A 51 3.69 34.02 -28.18
C PRO A 51 5.04 33.97 -28.90
N LYS A 52 5.16 34.74 -29.99
CA LYS A 52 6.35 34.83 -30.86
C LYS A 52 7.68 34.80 -30.12
N ARG A 53 7.88 35.58 -29.06
CA ARG A 53 9.16 35.59 -28.32
C ARG A 53 9.49 34.26 -27.67
N GLY A 54 8.48 33.58 -27.12
CA GLY A 54 8.63 32.25 -26.54
C GLY A 54 8.94 31.21 -27.60
N ILE A 55 8.23 31.27 -28.73
CA ILE A 55 8.45 30.39 -29.88
C ILE A 55 9.87 30.62 -30.45
N ASP A 56 10.29 31.86 -30.66
CA ASP A 56 11.63 32.19 -31.17
C ASP A 56 12.74 31.73 -30.21
N ALA A 57 12.54 31.85 -28.89
CA ALA A 57 13.49 31.34 -27.89
C ALA A 57 13.62 29.81 -27.95
N PHE A 58 12.48 29.10 -28.08
CA PHE A 58 12.46 27.66 -28.25
C PHE A 58 13.18 27.23 -29.55
N LEU A 59 12.84 27.88 -30.66
CA LEU A 59 13.46 27.61 -31.96
C LEU A 59 14.99 27.83 -31.93
N ALA A 60 15.45 28.86 -31.22
CA ALA A 60 16.86 29.14 -31.06
C ALA A 60 17.57 28.08 -30.20
N LEU A 61 16.95 27.65 -29.11
CA LEU A 61 17.52 26.65 -28.21
C LEU A 61 17.62 25.26 -28.87
N GLN A 62 16.64 24.90 -29.70
CA GLN A 62 16.53 23.59 -30.34
C GLN A 62 16.94 23.59 -31.81
N ALA A 63 17.72 24.59 -32.27
CA ALA A 63 17.96 24.86 -33.69
C ALA A 63 18.50 23.66 -34.53
N SER A 64 19.13 22.67 -33.90
CA SER A 64 19.64 21.46 -34.58
C SER A 64 18.76 20.22 -34.40
N GLU A 65 17.58 20.35 -33.80
CA GLU A 65 16.74 19.23 -33.36
C GLU A 65 15.39 19.12 -34.06
N TYR A 66 15.13 19.97 -35.05
CA TYR A 66 13.87 19.97 -35.79
C TYR A 66 14.04 20.30 -37.27
N GLU A 67 13.04 19.91 -38.05
CA GLU A 67 12.78 20.37 -39.41
C GLU A 67 11.56 21.30 -39.37
N ILE A 68 11.66 22.51 -39.96
CA ILE A 68 10.51 23.41 -40.10
C ILE A 68 9.67 22.92 -41.27
N LEU A 69 8.42 22.53 -41.01
CA LEU A 69 7.48 22.14 -42.05
C LEU A 69 6.63 23.33 -42.52
N HIS A 70 6.32 24.26 -41.61
CA HIS A 70 5.56 25.47 -41.91
C HIS A 70 5.92 26.60 -40.95
N LYS A 71 5.91 27.85 -41.44
CA LYS A 71 6.09 29.05 -40.64
C LYS A 71 5.22 30.19 -41.21
N GLY A 72 4.20 30.57 -40.47
CA GLY A 72 3.27 31.67 -40.74
C GLY A 72 2.54 32.01 -39.44
N TYR A 73 1.22 32.20 -39.49
CA TYR A 73 0.41 32.33 -38.27
C TYR A 73 0.66 31.18 -37.29
N GLN A 74 0.86 29.98 -37.81
CA GLN A 74 1.29 28.81 -37.06
C GLN A 74 2.72 28.44 -37.42
N VAL A 75 3.43 27.84 -36.46
CA VAL A 75 4.75 27.23 -36.70
C VAL A 75 4.62 25.73 -36.51
N ILE A 76 4.92 24.96 -37.56
CA ILE A 76 4.85 23.51 -37.53
C ILE A 76 6.26 22.95 -37.68
N LEU A 77 6.67 22.15 -36.70
CA LEU A 77 7.97 21.51 -36.69
C LEU A 77 7.83 19.99 -36.66
N ARG A 78 8.75 19.30 -37.31
CA ARG A 78 9.00 17.88 -37.10
C ARG A 78 10.25 17.69 -36.26
N LYS A 79 10.14 16.96 -35.17
CA LYS A 79 11.27 16.64 -34.32
C LYS A 79 12.23 15.68 -35.02
N THR A 80 13.52 16.00 -35.06
CA THR A 80 14.57 15.13 -35.59
C THR A 80 15.46 14.55 -34.50
N ALA A 81 15.49 15.17 -33.32
CA ALA A 81 16.29 14.69 -32.21
C ALA A 81 15.65 13.52 -31.43
N GLU A 82 16.52 12.74 -30.79
CA GLU A 82 16.14 11.68 -29.87
C GLU A 82 15.37 12.21 -28.65
N ARG A 83 14.62 11.32 -28.01
CA ARG A 83 13.86 11.67 -26.81
C ARG A 83 14.81 11.91 -25.63
N ARG A 84 14.74 13.10 -25.00
CA ARG A 84 15.58 13.48 -23.86
C ARG A 84 14.75 13.54 -22.57
N ILE A 85 14.70 12.41 -21.86
CA ILE A 85 14.09 12.32 -20.52
C ILE A 85 15.23 12.24 -19.49
N GLY A 86 15.37 13.25 -18.63
CA GLY A 86 16.37 13.28 -17.55
C GLY A 86 17.23 14.54 -17.50
N PHE A 87 18.29 14.50 -16.68
CA PHE A 87 19.24 15.59 -16.46
C PHE A 87 20.59 15.29 -17.15
N LEU A 88 21.20 16.29 -17.79
CA LEU A 88 22.57 16.21 -18.30
C LEU A 88 23.57 16.18 -17.13
N THR A 89 24.23 15.04 -16.90
CA THR A 89 25.31 14.91 -15.91
C THR A 89 26.68 14.96 -16.58
N LYS A 90 27.62 15.74 -16.04
CA LYS A 90 28.99 15.94 -16.57
C LYS A 90 29.94 14.73 -16.46
N LYS A 91 29.46 13.53 -16.15
CA LYS A 91 30.35 12.35 -16.06
C LYS A 91 30.32 11.58 -17.37
N GLU A 92 31.47 11.56 -18.05
CA GLU A 92 31.75 10.69 -19.17
C GLU A 92 31.58 9.22 -18.75
N THR A 93 30.89 8.45 -19.60
CA THR A 93 30.70 7.00 -19.53
C THR A 93 30.10 6.48 -18.22
N VAL A 94 28.78 6.57 -18.12
CA VAL A 94 28.00 5.46 -17.56
C VAL A 94 27.49 4.71 -18.78
N GLU A 95 27.90 3.44 -18.96
CA GLU A 95 27.15 2.53 -19.82
C GLU A 95 25.70 2.62 -19.35
N VAL A 96 24.84 3.21 -20.17
CA VAL A 96 23.42 3.30 -19.86
C VAL A 96 22.85 1.92 -20.15
N ASP A 97 23.15 0.98 -19.26
CA ASP A 97 22.26 -0.13 -18.96
C ASP A 97 20.97 0.54 -18.52
N ASP A 98 20.05 0.72 -19.46
CA ASP A 98 18.63 0.93 -19.29
C ASP A 98 18.29 1.48 -17.90
N VAL A 99 18.78 2.69 -17.59
CA VAL A 99 18.45 3.41 -16.36
C VAL A 99 17.01 3.85 -16.57
N LYS A 100 16.11 2.87 -16.41
CA LYS A 100 14.75 3.07 -15.93
C LYS A 100 14.92 4.13 -14.86
N LEU A 101 14.28 5.28 -15.03
CA LEU A 101 13.96 6.15 -13.91
C LEU A 101 13.55 5.21 -12.77
N GLU A 102 14.43 5.00 -11.79
CA GLU A 102 14.19 4.06 -10.71
C GLU A 102 13.12 4.72 -9.84
N TYR A 103 11.86 4.58 -10.26
CA TYR A 103 10.72 4.83 -9.42
C TYR A 103 10.86 3.84 -8.27
N GLY A 104 11.35 4.34 -7.14
CA GLY A 104 11.43 3.59 -5.90
C GLY A 104 10.05 3.05 -5.53
N ILE A 105 10.05 2.01 -4.69
CA ILE A 105 8.82 1.41 -4.21
C ILE A 105 8.29 2.29 -3.08
N ASN A 106 7.09 2.83 -3.26
CA ASN A 106 6.38 3.54 -2.20
C ASN A 106 5.56 2.54 -1.42
N ILE A 107 5.81 2.42 -0.13
CA ILE A 107 5.17 1.46 0.76
C ILE A 107 4.38 2.22 1.81
N ALA A 108 3.11 1.89 1.99
CA ALA A 108 2.25 2.47 3.01
C ALA A 108 1.95 1.45 4.09
N MET A 109 1.98 1.86 5.35
CA MET A 109 1.70 1.01 6.51
C MET A 109 0.95 1.80 7.58
N CYS A 110 0.20 1.14 8.45
CA CYS A 110 -0.42 1.75 9.62
C CYS A 110 0.09 1.06 10.88
N ALA A 111 0.50 1.83 11.88
CA ALA A 111 1.03 1.26 13.12
C ALA A 111 0.65 2.09 14.34
N ASP A 112 0.33 1.40 15.43
CA ASP A 112 0.28 1.92 16.80
C ASP A 112 1.47 1.36 17.61
N SER A 113 1.61 1.74 18.87
CA SER A 113 2.68 1.23 19.74
C SER A 113 2.67 -0.30 19.91
N ALA A 114 1.49 -0.94 19.92
CA ALA A 114 1.40 -2.40 20.03
C ALA A 114 1.95 -3.10 18.78
N TYR A 115 1.93 -2.43 17.64
CA TYR A 115 2.46 -2.90 16.36
C TYR A 115 3.81 -2.28 15.96
N ALA A 116 4.46 -1.49 16.82
CA ALA A 116 5.77 -0.90 16.51
C ALA A 116 6.84 -1.95 16.19
N MET A 117 6.94 -2.99 17.02
CA MET A 117 7.90 -4.08 16.85
C MET A 117 7.60 -4.95 15.60
N PRO A 118 6.35 -5.40 15.35
CA PRO A 118 5.99 -6.04 14.08
C PRO A 118 6.29 -5.17 12.84
N THR A 119 5.98 -3.86 12.90
CA THR A 119 6.28 -2.92 11.81
C THR A 119 7.78 -2.90 11.50
N ALA A 120 8.64 -2.91 12.52
CA ALA A 120 10.08 -2.97 12.31
C ALA A 120 10.54 -4.27 11.64
N VAL A 121 9.92 -5.41 11.96
CA VAL A 121 10.18 -6.68 11.28
C VAL A 121 9.71 -6.64 9.83
N ALA A 122 8.51 -6.12 9.57
CA ALA A 122 7.97 -5.98 8.22
C ALA A 122 8.86 -5.09 7.35
N VAL A 123 9.25 -3.91 7.84
CA VAL A 123 10.18 -3.00 7.15
C VAL A 123 11.55 -3.68 6.95
N ARG A 124 12.10 -4.31 7.98
CA ARG A 124 13.42 -4.95 7.88
C ARG A 124 13.42 -6.10 6.88
N SER A 125 12.40 -6.95 6.90
CA SER A 125 12.27 -8.05 5.94
C SER A 125 12.08 -7.56 4.50
N ALA A 126 11.31 -6.49 4.29
CA ALA A 126 11.14 -5.87 2.98
C ALA A 126 12.47 -5.34 2.41
N VAL A 127 13.26 -4.68 3.27
CA VAL A 127 14.58 -4.14 2.92
C VAL A 127 15.57 -5.27 2.61
N ASP A 128 15.67 -6.27 3.48
CA ASP A 128 16.56 -7.42 3.30
C ASP A 128 16.20 -8.21 2.02
N ALA A 129 14.91 -8.30 1.66
CA ALA A 129 14.46 -9.05 0.48
C ALA A 129 14.58 -8.26 -0.84
N THR A 130 14.73 -6.92 -0.79
CA THR A 130 14.67 -6.04 -1.97
C THR A 130 15.89 -5.10 -2.05
N GLU A 131 17.07 -5.66 -2.28
CA GLU A 131 18.34 -4.91 -2.21
C GLU A 131 18.59 -3.96 -3.41
N ASP A 132 17.92 -4.21 -4.53
CA ASP A 132 18.16 -3.57 -5.83
C ASP A 132 17.35 -2.28 -6.05
N ARG A 133 16.52 -1.85 -5.10
CA ARG A 133 15.61 -0.71 -5.29
C ARG A 133 15.57 0.26 -4.12
N ARG A 134 15.32 1.53 -4.45
CA ARG A 134 14.94 2.54 -3.45
C ARG A 134 13.56 2.21 -2.87
N MET A 135 13.39 2.36 -1.57
CA MET A 135 12.12 2.16 -0.86
C MET A 135 11.79 3.36 0.02
N SER A 136 10.56 3.82 -0.08
CA SER A 136 10.01 4.91 0.71
C SER A 136 8.82 4.39 1.51
N PHE A 137 8.99 4.26 2.82
CA PHE A 137 7.97 3.81 3.75
C PHE A 137 7.23 5.03 4.32
N TYR A 138 5.92 5.05 4.14
CA TYR A 138 4.97 6.01 4.71
C TYR A 138 4.18 5.31 5.81
N ILE A 139 4.58 5.53 7.05
CA ILE A 139 3.99 4.90 8.24
C ILE A 139 2.98 5.86 8.84
N ILE A 140 1.70 5.51 8.73
CA ILE A 140 0.61 6.27 9.33
C ILE A 140 0.62 6.01 10.84
N ASP A 141 0.85 7.09 11.58
CA ASP A 141 0.96 7.10 13.03
C ASP A 141 -0.44 7.01 13.65
N CYS A 142 -0.74 5.85 14.24
CA CYS A 142 -1.98 5.56 14.94
C CYS A 142 -1.83 5.64 16.47
N GLY A 143 -0.85 6.41 16.96
CA GLY A 143 -0.53 6.55 18.38
C GLY A 143 0.84 6.00 18.77
N LEU A 144 1.82 6.02 17.86
CA LEU A 144 3.21 5.69 18.12
C LEU A 144 3.85 6.73 19.05
N SER A 145 4.56 6.26 20.07
CA SER A 145 5.44 7.12 20.86
C SER A 145 6.68 7.54 20.05
N GLU A 146 7.36 8.59 20.49
CA GLU A 146 8.64 8.99 19.86
C GLU A 146 9.72 7.89 20.01
N ASP A 147 9.68 7.13 21.10
CA ASP A 147 10.55 5.97 21.28
C ASP A 147 10.22 4.85 20.28
N ASP A 148 8.95 4.57 20.01
CA ASP A 148 8.55 3.60 18.98
C ASP A 148 9.09 4.01 17.60
N LYS A 149 8.88 5.28 17.20
CA LYS A 149 9.37 5.82 15.92
C LYS A 149 10.90 5.73 15.84
N LYS A 150 11.61 6.01 16.93
CA LYS A 150 13.07 5.88 17.01
C LYS A 150 13.50 4.42 16.83
N MET A 151 12.88 3.49 17.56
CA MET A 151 13.22 2.07 17.52
C MET A 151 12.93 1.44 16.14
N ILE A 152 11.85 1.85 15.47
CA ILE A 152 11.57 1.46 14.08
C ILE A 152 12.70 1.95 13.16
N ARG A 153 13.09 3.23 13.24
CA ARG A 153 14.18 3.79 12.41
C ARG A 153 15.50 3.06 12.61
N GLU A 154 15.87 2.81 13.87
CA GLU A 154 17.13 2.13 14.22
C GLU A 154 17.15 0.64 13.84
N SER A 155 15.99 0.06 13.51
CA SER A 155 15.90 -1.33 13.03
C SER A 155 16.18 -1.50 11.54
N VAL A 156 16.23 -0.38 10.81
CA VAL A 156 16.49 -0.35 9.36
C VAL A 156 17.99 -0.10 9.12
N PRO A 157 18.65 -0.85 8.22
CA PRO A 157 20.03 -0.59 7.87
C PRO A 157 20.24 0.86 7.41
N ALA A 158 21.30 1.51 7.89
CA ALA A 158 21.67 2.84 7.43
C ALA A 158 21.98 2.81 5.93
N SER A 159 21.06 3.36 5.12
CA SER A 159 21.15 3.34 3.66
C SER A 159 20.48 4.57 3.08
N THR A 160 21.08 5.18 2.06
CA THR A 160 20.45 6.27 1.30
C THR A 160 19.28 5.79 0.42
N ARG A 161 19.12 4.47 0.27
CA ARG A 161 18.05 3.86 -0.52
C ARG A 161 16.75 3.67 0.24
N VAL A 162 16.76 3.81 1.58
CA VAL A 162 15.57 3.59 2.40
C VAL A 162 15.18 4.89 3.09
N THR A 163 13.91 5.27 2.99
CA THR A 163 13.37 6.45 3.66
C THR A 163 12.15 6.05 4.47
N LEU A 164 12.09 6.49 5.73
CA LEU A 164 10.95 6.28 6.61
C LEU A 164 10.33 7.64 6.92
N GLN A 165 9.06 7.82 6.58
CA GLN A 165 8.27 8.99 6.89
C GLN A 165 7.09 8.57 7.77
N PHE A 166 6.99 9.18 8.94
CA PHE A 166 5.83 9.03 9.82
C PHE A 166 4.83 10.14 9.48
N ILE A 167 3.58 9.76 9.27
CA ILE A 167 2.49 10.68 8.92
C ILE A 167 1.46 10.63 10.02
N GLU A 168 1.24 11.76 10.69
CA GLU A 168 0.18 11.88 11.68
C GLU A 168 -1.19 11.91 11.01
N LEU A 169 -2.14 11.20 11.59
CA LEU A 169 -3.54 11.29 11.18
C LEU A 169 -4.08 12.70 11.50
N PRO A 170 -4.80 13.38 10.61
CA PRO A 170 -5.44 14.66 10.93
C PRO A 170 -6.48 14.53 12.06
N ASP A 171 -6.83 15.65 12.69
CA ASP A 171 -7.94 15.70 13.65
C ASP A 171 -9.26 15.27 12.99
N GLY A 172 -10.06 14.48 13.72
CA GLY A 172 -11.33 13.94 13.23
C GLY A 172 -11.23 12.63 12.43
N SER A 173 -10.02 12.19 12.06
CA SER A 173 -9.78 10.90 11.39
C SER A 173 -10.38 9.74 12.20
N LYS A 174 -10.96 8.75 11.52
CA LYS A 174 -11.54 7.58 12.20
C LYS A 174 -10.43 6.71 12.82
N GLY A 175 -9.29 6.59 12.14
CA GLY A 175 -8.10 5.87 12.57
C GLY A 175 -7.54 6.31 13.93
N ARG A 176 -7.76 7.58 14.33
CA ARG A 176 -7.35 8.07 15.68
C ARG A 176 -8.18 7.45 16.80
N ARG A 177 -9.43 7.08 16.53
CA ARG A 177 -10.34 6.46 17.50
C ARG A 177 -10.29 4.94 17.44
N ASP A 178 -10.10 4.41 16.24
CA ASP A 178 -10.04 2.98 15.97
C ASP A 178 -9.04 2.74 14.84
N PRO A 179 -7.81 2.27 15.16
CA PRO A 179 -6.72 2.10 14.21
C PRO A 179 -7.07 1.24 12.99
N THR A 180 -8.10 0.39 13.06
CA THR A 180 -8.57 -0.40 11.91
C THR A 180 -9.01 0.47 10.73
N TRP A 181 -9.51 1.69 10.98
CA TRP A 181 -9.91 2.61 9.91
C TRP A 181 -8.74 3.44 9.35
N ALA A 182 -7.56 3.41 9.98
CA ALA A 182 -6.43 4.22 9.57
C ALA A 182 -5.97 3.91 8.14
N LYS A 183 -6.17 2.67 7.67
CA LYS A 183 -5.90 2.26 6.28
C LYS A 183 -6.70 3.05 5.26
N ILE A 184 -7.97 3.33 5.55
CA ILE A 184 -8.81 4.15 4.66
C ILE A 184 -8.44 5.62 4.76
N ASP A 185 -8.18 6.13 5.98
CA ASP A 185 -7.70 7.50 6.16
C ASP A 185 -6.37 7.73 5.41
N ALA A 186 -5.46 6.76 5.42
CA ALA A 186 -4.19 6.78 4.71
C ALA A 186 -4.33 7.09 3.22
N LEU A 187 -5.41 6.63 2.58
CA LEU A 187 -5.64 6.84 1.14
C LEU A 187 -5.73 8.32 0.76
N SER A 188 -6.11 9.18 1.72
CA SER A 188 -6.16 10.64 1.55
C SER A 188 -4.84 11.36 1.88
N LEU A 189 -3.91 10.69 2.59
CA LEU A 189 -2.72 11.31 3.18
C LEU A 189 -1.43 11.00 2.42
N LEU A 190 -1.36 9.84 1.78
CA LEU A 190 -0.18 9.39 1.08
C LEU A 190 0.16 10.37 -0.05
N PRO A 191 1.40 10.91 -0.15
CA PRO A 191 1.77 11.92 -1.15
C PRO A 191 2.29 11.31 -2.46
N VAL A 192 1.75 10.16 -2.87
CA VAL A 192 2.23 9.39 -4.03
C VAL A 192 1.08 8.94 -4.93
N GLU A 193 1.34 8.71 -6.21
CA GLU A 193 0.32 8.26 -7.18
C GLU A 193 0.17 6.73 -7.24
N ARG A 194 1.16 6.01 -6.72
CA ARG A 194 1.14 4.55 -6.59
C ARG A 194 1.73 4.18 -5.23
N ALA A 195 1.10 3.23 -4.53
CA ALA A 195 1.56 2.77 -3.23
C ALA A 195 1.31 1.27 -3.09
N LEU A 196 2.26 0.55 -2.48
CA LEU A 196 2.07 -0.80 -2.00
C LEU A 196 1.70 -0.71 -0.51
N PHE A 197 0.43 -0.91 -0.19
CA PHE A 197 -0.02 -1.00 1.18
C PHE A 197 0.33 -2.37 1.76
N LEU A 198 0.93 -2.38 2.95
CA LEU A 198 1.32 -3.57 3.70
C LEU A 198 0.87 -3.43 5.17
N ASP A 199 0.14 -4.42 5.69
CA ASP A 199 -0.12 -4.52 7.13
C ASP A 199 1.20 -4.75 7.90
N SER A 200 1.24 -4.37 9.18
CA SER A 200 2.45 -4.44 10.01
C SER A 200 2.82 -5.84 10.53
N ASP A 201 1.93 -6.82 10.36
CA ASP A 201 2.08 -8.20 10.81
C ASP A 201 2.42 -9.17 9.67
N ILE A 202 3.29 -8.71 8.78
CA ILE A 202 3.81 -9.51 7.66
C ILE A 202 5.30 -9.85 7.81
N LEU A 203 5.73 -10.80 7.01
CA LEU A 203 7.13 -11.12 6.74
C LEU A 203 7.34 -11.19 5.22
N VAL A 204 8.15 -10.28 4.69
CA VAL A 204 8.51 -10.25 3.27
C VAL A 204 9.68 -11.18 3.03
N ARG A 205 9.53 -12.11 2.09
CA ARG A 205 10.49 -13.19 1.79
C ARG A 205 11.05 -13.13 0.36
N LYS A 206 10.42 -12.38 -0.53
CA LYS A 206 10.86 -12.16 -1.92
C LYS A 206 10.89 -10.68 -2.24
N ALA A 207 11.75 -10.31 -3.19
CA ALA A 207 11.89 -8.93 -3.65
C ALA A 207 10.54 -8.34 -4.10
N LEU A 208 10.20 -7.17 -3.58
CA LEU A 208 8.91 -6.50 -3.85
C LEU A 208 8.83 -5.90 -5.26
N GLY A 209 9.91 -5.90 -6.02
CA GLY A 209 9.95 -5.31 -7.37
C GLY A 209 8.95 -5.95 -8.33
N ALA A 210 8.75 -7.27 -8.25
CA ALA A 210 7.76 -7.97 -9.08
C ALA A 210 6.33 -7.56 -8.73
N LEU A 211 6.00 -7.50 -7.44
CA LEU A 211 4.69 -7.04 -6.95
C LEU A 211 4.43 -5.58 -7.32
N TRP A 212 5.42 -4.71 -7.12
CA TRP A 212 5.32 -3.29 -7.47
C TRP A 212 5.05 -3.05 -8.97
N SER A 213 5.59 -3.90 -9.83
CA SER A 213 5.54 -3.77 -11.29
C SER A 213 4.30 -4.39 -11.93
N VAL A 214 3.38 -4.97 -11.15
CA VAL A 214 2.11 -5.53 -11.67
C VAL A 214 1.33 -4.45 -12.41
N ASP A 215 1.00 -4.69 -13.69
CA ASP A 215 0.08 -3.82 -14.43
C ASP A 215 -1.33 -4.00 -13.85
N LEU A 216 -1.92 -2.90 -13.40
CA LEU A 216 -3.27 -2.91 -12.83
C LEU A 216 -4.35 -3.03 -13.91
N HIS A 217 -4.00 -2.92 -15.20
CA HIS A 217 -4.93 -3.01 -16.32
C HIS A 217 -6.14 -2.07 -16.18
N GLY A 218 -5.88 -0.87 -15.64
CA GLY A 218 -6.90 0.14 -15.37
C GLY A 218 -7.73 -0.08 -14.10
N LYS A 219 -7.50 -1.13 -13.32
CA LYS A 219 -8.11 -1.31 -11.99
C LYS A 219 -7.51 -0.34 -10.97
N MET A 220 -8.27 -0.03 -9.93
CA MET A 220 -7.86 0.88 -8.86
C MET A 220 -6.86 0.23 -7.90
N LEU A 221 -6.92 -1.10 -7.75
CA LEU A 221 -5.96 -1.83 -6.94
C LEU A 221 -5.70 -3.24 -7.46
N ALA A 222 -4.63 -3.85 -6.99
CA ALA A 222 -4.40 -5.28 -7.05
C ALA A 222 -4.23 -5.86 -5.64
N ALA A 223 -4.81 -7.01 -5.37
CA ALA A 223 -4.79 -7.67 -4.07
C ALA A 223 -4.93 -9.18 -4.21
N VAL A 224 -4.68 -9.90 -3.12
CA VAL A 224 -4.83 -11.36 -3.07
C VAL A 224 -6.21 -11.71 -2.56
N ARG A 225 -6.89 -12.66 -3.21
CA ARG A 225 -8.18 -13.19 -2.74
C ARG A 225 -8.02 -13.79 -1.34
N ASP A 226 -8.94 -13.46 -0.43
CA ASP A 226 -8.87 -13.88 0.96
C ASP A 226 -8.99 -15.41 1.10
N ILE A 227 -8.11 -16.05 1.87
CA ILE A 227 -8.08 -17.51 2.01
C ILE A 227 -9.12 -18.00 3.01
N GLY A 228 -9.43 -17.20 4.03
CA GLY A 228 -10.43 -17.53 5.05
C GLY A 228 -11.85 -17.43 4.49
N HIS A 229 -12.11 -16.35 3.73
CA HIS A 229 -13.41 -15.97 3.19
C HIS A 229 -13.31 -15.57 1.70
N PRO A 230 -12.95 -16.48 0.78
CA PRO A 230 -12.66 -16.14 -0.62
C PRO A 230 -13.86 -15.59 -1.39
N LEU A 231 -15.08 -15.85 -0.89
CA LEU A 231 -16.34 -15.38 -1.45
C LEU A 231 -17.04 -14.34 -0.56
N GLY A 232 -16.33 -13.77 0.41
CA GLY A 232 -16.88 -12.86 1.43
C GLY A 232 -17.48 -13.59 2.63
N HIS A 233 -17.67 -12.86 3.73
CA HIS A 233 -18.28 -13.36 4.96
C HIS A 233 -19.76 -12.93 5.06
N SER A 234 -20.42 -13.37 6.14
CA SER A 234 -21.82 -13.01 6.40
C SER A 234 -22.00 -11.49 6.52
N GLY A 235 -22.90 -10.92 5.73
CA GLY A 235 -23.20 -9.47 5.72
C GLY A 235 -22.58 -8.69 4.57
N VAL A 236 -21.67 -9.31 3.80
CA VAL A 236 -21.15 -8.79 2.53
C VAL A 236 -21.73 -9.65 1.39
N GLU A 237 -22.03 -9.02 0.27
CA GLU A 237 -22.52 -9.74 -0.91
C GLU A 237 -21.46 -10.73 -1.39
N ARG A 238 -21.91 -11.95 -1.74
CA ARG A 238 -20.99 -13.01 -2.15
C ARG A 238 -20.39 -12.70 -3.51
N GLY A 239 -19.08 -12.93 -3.61
CA GLY A 239 -18.28 -12.71 -4.80
C GLY A 239 -16.80 -12.71 -4.45
N PRO A 240 -15.89 -12.61 -5.44
CA PRO A 240 -14.45 -12.52 -5.17
C PRO A 240 -14.16 -11.44 -4.12
N TYR A 241 -13.54 -11.87 -3.01
CA TYR A 241 -13.30 -11.02 -1.85
C TYR A 241 -11.81 -11.07 -1.50
N PHE A 242 -11.14 -9.92 -1.49
CA PHE A 242 -9.70 -9.81 -1.26
C PHE A 242 -9.36 -9.56 0.20
N ASN A 243 -8.18 -10.01 0.60
CA ASN A 243 -7.57 -9.66 1.88
C ASN A 243 -6.92 -8.26 1.78
N ALA A 244 -7.25 -7.36 2.70
CA ALA A 244 -6.81 -5.97 2.66
C ALA A 244 -5.43 -5.72 3.30
N GLY A 245 -4.66 -6.78 3.62
CA GLY A 245 -3.34 -6.64 4.23
C GLY A 245 -2.18 -6.45 3.26
N VAL A 246 -2.38 -6.75 1.97
CA VAL A 246 -1.42 -6.48 0.90
C VAL A 246 -2.18 -5.96 -0.32
N MET A 247 -1.96 -4.70 -0.68
CA MET A 247 -2.65 -4.08 -1.81
C MET A 247 -1.72 -3.17 -2.59
N LEU A 248 -1.66 -3.32 -3.90
CA LEU A 248 -1.02 -2.37 -4.80
C LEU A 248 -2.07 -1.38 -5.31
N LEU A 249 -1.89 -0.10 -5.01
CA LEU A 249 -2.90 0.93 -5.15
C LEU A 249 -2.54 1.91 -6.27
N ASP A 250 -3.49 2.19 -7.16
CA ASP A 250 -3.50 3.36 -8.04
C ASP A 250 -4.12 4.53 -7.27
N MET A 251 -3.27 5.28 -6.57
CA MET A 251 -3.71 6.40 -5.74
C MET A 251 -4.30 7.53 -6.58
N ALA A 252 -3.86 7.71 -7.83
CA ALA A 252 -4.42 8.72 -8.71
C ALA A 252 -5.90 8.44 -9.01
N ARG A 253 -6.25 7.20 -9.35
CA ARG A 253 -7.65 6.78 -9.56
C ARG A 253 -8.45 6.77 -8.26
N ILE A 254 -7.89 6.25 -7.17
CA ILE A 254 -8.58 6.17 -5.88
C ILE A 254 -8.95 7.57 -5.37
N ARG A 255 -8.05 8.54 -5.48
CA ARG A 255 -8.29 9.93 -5.03
C ARG A 255 -9.51 10.57 -5.68
N ALA A 256 -9.77 10.28 -6.95
CA ALA A 256 -10.95 10.79 -7.65
C ALA A 256 -12.28 10.30 -7.04
N ARG A 257 -12.27 9.19 -6.26
CA ARG A 257 -13.45 8.59 -5.66
C ARG A 257 -13.41 8.51 -4.12
N LEU A 258 -12.48 9.21 -3.47
CA LEU A 258 -12.37 9.21 -2.01
C LEU A 258 -13.65 9.65 -1.32
N ARG A 259 -14.37 10.62 -1.90
CA ARG A 259 -15.64 11.12 -1.33
C ARG A 259 -16.67 9.99 -1.19
N ASP A 260 -16.84 9.20 -2.25
CA ASP A 260 -17.75 8.05 -2.27
C ASP A 260 -17.34 7.01 -1.23
N LEU A 261 -16.04 6.74 -1.12
CA LEU A 261 -15.50 5.80 -0.13
C LEU A 261 -15.78 6.26 1.30
N PHE A 262 -15.51 7.52 1.63
CA PHE A 262 -15.78 8.07 2.96
C PHE A 262 -17.28 8.17 3.28
N GLU A 263 -18.14 8.32 2.27
CA GLU A 263 -19.59 8.19 2.44
C GLU A 263 -20.00 6.76 2.78
N LEU A 264 -19.45 5.77 2.09
CA LEU A 264 -19.68 4.36 2.43
C LEU A 264 -19.21 4.01 3.84
N VAL A 265 -18.05 4.50 4.27
CA VAL A 265 -17.51 4.34 5.64
C VAL A 265 -18.44 4.93 6.71
N ARG A 266 -19.16 6.02 6.40
CA ARG A 266 -20.15 6.61 7.33
C ARG A 266 -21.39 5.74 7.46
N ASN A 267 -21.80 5.08 6.38
CA ASN A 267 -23.01 4.25 6.33
C ASN A 267 -22.78 2.79 6.79
N ARG A 268 -21.53 2.34 6.94
CA ARG A 268 -21.15 0.94 7.22
C ARG A 268 -20.23 0.77 8.42
N ALA A 269 -20.32 1.63 9.45
CA ALA A 269 -19.41 1.59 10.59
C ALA A 269 -19.47 0.29 11.44
N GLU A 270 -20.54 -0.49 11.33
CA GLU A 270 -20.81 -1.70 12.14
C GLU A 270 -20.52 -3.03 11.42
N THR A 271 -19.76 -3.03 10.31
CA THR A 271 -19.43 -4.26 9.57
C THR A 271 -18.40 -5.14 10.31
N THR A 272 -18.49 -6.46 10.12
CA THR A 272 -17.73 -7.46 10.90
C THR A 272 -16.21 -7.34 10.74
N PHE A 273 -15.70 -7.17 9.52
CA PHE A 273 -14.28 -6.94 9.25
C PHE A 273 -13.99 -5.49 8.83
N LYS A 274 -14.84 -4.55 9.27
CA LYS A 274 -14.61 -3.09 9.20
C LYS A 274 -14.06 -2.59 7.86
N ASP A 275 -12.78 -2.20 7.82
CA ASP A 275 -12.10 -1.63 6.66
C ASP A 275 -12.11 -2.59 5.48
N GLN A 276 -11.83 -3.87 5.70
CA GLN A 276 -11.79 -4.86 4.63
C GLN A 276 -13.15 -5.02 3.93
N ASP A 277 -14.26 -4.93 4.67
CA ASP A 277 -15.62 -5.06 4.12
C ASP A 277 -15.99 -3.84 3.29
N VAL A 278 -15.65 -2.66 3.79
CA VAL A 278 -15.87 -1.42 3.08
C VAL A 278 -15.03 -1.37 1.82
N LEU A 279 -13.76 -1.78 1.88
CA LEU A 279 -12.87 -1.85 0.74
C LEU A 279 -13.37 -2.85 -0.31
N ASN A 280 -13.77 -4.07 0.09
CA ASN A 280 -14.33 -5.06 -0.84
C ASN A 280 -15.68 -4.63 -1.44
N THR A 281 -16.50 -3.92 -0.69
CA THR A 281 -17.76 -3.37 -1.21
C THR A 281 -17.49 -2.26 -2.21
N PHE A 282 -16.54 -1.38 -1.92
CA PHE A 282 -16.23 -0.22 -2.76
C PHE A 282 -15.48 -0.59 -4.05
N PHE A 283 -14.51 -1.50 -3.93
CA PHE A 283 -13.62 -1.89 -5.02
C PHE A 283 -14.05 -3.15 -5.76
N ARG A 284 -15.24 -3.70 -5.51
CA ARG A 284 -15.67 -5.03 -5.99
C ARG A 284 -15.32 -5.33 -7.45
N ASP A 285 -15.60 -4.39 -8.35
CA ASP A 285 -15.37 -4.54 -9.79
C ASP A 285 -14.09 -3.80 -10.27
N GLU A 286 -13.35 -3.20 -9.35
CA GLU A 286 -12.23 -2.28 -9.58
C GLU A 286 -10.90 -2.80 -9.00
N TRP A 287 -10.81 -4.09 -8.70
CA TRP A 287 -9.57 -4.73 -8.28
C TRP A 287 -9.10 -5.84 -9.23
N LEU A 288 -7.79 -6.05 -9.26
CA LEU A 288 -7.11 -7.13 -9.96
C LEU A 288 -6.65 -8.18 -8.95
N GLU A 289 -7.00 -9.44 -9.19
CA GLU A 289 -6.49 -10.55 -8.38
C GLU A 289 -5.06 -10.90 -8.78
N ILE A 290 -4.18 -11.04 -7.77
CA ILE A 290 -2.77 -11.43 -7.95
C ILE A 290 -2.46 -12.74 -7.23
N ASP A 291 -1.27 -13.28 -7.53
CA ASP A 291 -0.78 -14.56 -7.01
C ASP A 291 -0.90 -14.67 -5.48
N LEU A 292 -1.47 -15.79 -5.02
CA LEU A 292 -1.73 -16.09 -3.61
C LEU A 292 -0.47 -16.01 -2.74
N GLY A 293 0.71 -16.24 -3.32
CA GLY A 293 1.99 -16.17 -2.62
C GLY A 293 2.37 -14.75 -2.18
N TRP A 294 1.71 -13.70 -2.68
CA TRP A 294 1.93 -12.32 -2.24
C TRP A 294 1.17 -11.93 -0.97
N ASN A 295 0.32 -12.80 -0.41
CA ASN A 295 -0.36 -12.57 0.86
C ASN A 295 -0.82 -13.91 1.45
N ALA A 296 0.13 -14.75 1.85
CA ALA A 296 -0.17 -16.08 2.37
C ALA A 296 -0.64 -16.00 3.83
N THR A 297 -1.93 -16.28 4.06
CA THR A 297 -2.58 -16.27 5.38
C THR A 297 -3.01 -17.68 5.81
N GLY A 298 -3.27 -17.87 7.11
CA GLY A 298 -3.78 -19.14 7.65
C GLY A 298 -2.82 -20.33 7.59
N LEU A 299 -1.53 -20.09 7.37
CA LEU A 299 -0.49 -21.11 7.31
C LEU A 299 -0.41 -21.89 8.63
N GLY A 300 -0.41 -23.22 8.54
CA GLY A 300 -0.42 -24.10 9.71
C GLY A 300 -1.75 -24.15 10.47
N THR A 301 -2.80 -23.47 9.99
CA THR A 301 -4.13 -23.40 10.63
C THR A 301 -5.26 -23.63 9.60
N TYR A 302 -6.18 -22.68 9.46
CA TYR A 302 -7.40 -22.84 8.67
C TYR A 302 -7.17 -23.02 7.17
N ALA A 303 -6.03 -22.58 6.63
CA ALA A 303 -5.73 -22.75 5.20
C ALA A 303 -5.55 -24.22 4.80
N ALA A 304 -5.18 -25.09 5.75
CA ALA A 304 -5.08 -26.53 5.53
C ALA A 304 -6.42 -27.26 5.76
N MET A 305 -7.41 -26.59 6.34
CA MET A 305 -8.72 -27.17 6.62
C MET A 305 -9.63 -27.08 5.40
N HIS A 306 -10.45 -28.11 5.18
CA HIS A 306 -11.46 -28.08 4.13
C HIS A 306 -12.50 -26.99 4.38
N SER A 307 -12.85 -26.23 3.34
CA SER A 307 -14.10 -25.46 3.29
C SER A 307 -14.69 -25.55 1.88
N GLU A 308 -16.01 -25.49 1.79
CA GLU A 308 -16.72 -25.51 0.49
C GLU A 308 -16.27 -24.35 -0.40
N ASP A 309 -16.17 -23.14 0.17
CA ASP A 309 -15.75 -21.95 -0.56
C ASP A 309 -14.30 -22.08 -1.09
N ARG A 310 -13.36 -22.62 -0.30
CA ARG A 310 -11.98 -22.85 -0.78
C ARG A 310 -11.93 -23.95 -1.84
N ALA A 311 -12.68 -25.04 -1.65
CA ALA A 311 -12.72 -26.14 -2.62
C ALA A 311 -13.32 -25.69 -3.96
N ALA A 312 -14.27 -24.76 -3.95
CA ALA A 312 -14.84 -24.19 -5.16
C ALA A 312 -13.87 -23.24 -5.91
N VAL A 313 -13.05 -22.49 -5.15
CA VAL A 313 -12.15 -21.47 -5.73
C VAL A 313 -10.80 -22.05 -6.13
N TRP A 314 -10.24 -22.99 -5.35
CA TRP A 314 -8.92 -23.61 -5.59
C TRP A 314 -9.01 -25.15 -5.56
N PRO A 315 -9.68 -25.77 -6.55
CA PRO A 315 -9.93 -27.21 -6.55
C PRO A 315 -8.71 -28.08 -6.85
N HIS A 316 -7.61 -27.55 -7.38
CA HIS A 316 -6.46 -28.33 -7.87
C HIS A 316 -5.19 -28.17 -7.02
N GLY A 317 -5.30 -27.61 -5.81
CA GLY A 317 -4.18 -27.50 -4.88
C GLY A 317 -3.34 -26.23 -5.04
N GLU A 318 -3.85 -25.23 -5.75
CA GLU A 318 -3.24 -23.92 -5.98
C GLU A 318 -2.82 -23.25 -4.65
N LEU A 319 -3.66 -23.36 -3.62
CA LEU A 319 -3.38 -22.83 -2.29
C LEU A 319 -2.14 -23.48 -1.65
N LYS A 320 -2.00 -24.80 -1.79
CA LYS A 320 -0.85 -25.54 -1.24
C LYS A 320 0.44 -25.17 -1.97
N GLU A 321 0.36 -24.97 -3.28
CA GLU A 321 1.51 -24.55 -4.09
C GLU A 321 1.98 -23.14 -3.71
N ALA A 322 1.04 -22.19 -3.64
CA ALA A 322 1.34 -20.81 -3.23
C ALA A 322 1.95 -20.75 -1.82
N HIS A 323 1.46 -21.57 -0.89
CA HIS A 323 1.94 -21.64 0.48
C HIS A 323 3.28 -22.35 0.65
N ARG A 324 3.79 -23.05 -0.37
CA ARG A 324 5.07 -23.75 -0.29
C ARG A 324 6.25 -22.79 -0.21
N ASN A 325 6.20 -21.67 -0.93
CA ASN A 325 7.25 -20.65 -0.93
C ASN A 325 6.66 -19.25 -1.18
N PRO A 326 5.92 -18.70 -0.20
CA PRO A 326 5.26 -17.41 -0.35
C PRO A 326 6.28 -16.27 -0.43
N GLY A 327 5.94 -15.24 -1.20
CA GLY A 327 6.66 -13.97 -1.27
C GLY A 327 6.39 -13.08 -0.06
N ILE A 328 5.16 -13.10 0.47
CA ILE A 328 4.80 -12.43 1.74
C ILE A 328 3.99 -13.41 2.57
N VAL A 329 4.41 -13.58 3.82
CA VAL A 329 3.67 -14.32 4.86
C VAL A 329 2.94 -13.30 5.70
N HIS A 330 1.64 -13.48 5.90
CA HIS A 330 0.82 -12.58 6.71
C HIS A 330 0.30 -13.33 7.94
N PHE A 331 0.73 -12.88 9.12
CA PHE A 331 0.37 -13.44 10.42
C PHE A 331 -1.03 -12.97 10.85
N SER A 332 -2.04 -13.31 10.05
CA SER A 332 -3.44 -12.94 10.26
C SER A 332 -4.00 -13.55 11.55
N GLY A 333 -4.92 -12.83 12.21
CA GLY A 333 -5.63 -13.29 13.41
C GLY A 333 -5.28 -12.49 14.65
N PRO A 334 -5.73 -12.92 15.84
CA PRO A 334 -5.52 -12.17 17.07
C PRO A 334 -4.06 -12.25 17.55
N THR A 335 -3.51 -11.14 18.04
CA THR A 335 -2.23 -11.17 18.78
C THR A 335 -2.37 -12.03 20.04
N HIS A 336 -3.49 -11.89 20.74
CA HIS A 336 -3.81 -12.63 21.95
C HIS A 336 -5.14 -13.35 21.72
N PRO A 337 -5.15 -14.65 21.41
CA PRO A 337 -6.39 -15.40 21.22
C PRO A 337 -7.19 -15.48 22.52
N THR A 338 -8.50 -15.72 22.43
CA THR A 338 -9.32 -15.99 23.63
C THR A 338 -8.99 -17.37 24.21
N MET A 339 -9.24 -17.58 25.49
CA MET A 339 -9.07 -18.89 26.12
C MET A 339 -9.96 -19.94 25.44
N ALA A 340 -11.19 -19.58 25.07
CA ALA A 340 -12.12 -20.44 24.34
C ALA A 340 -11.55 -20.88 22.99
N SER A 341 -10.78 -20.03 22.31
CA SER A 341 -10.09 -20.41 21.06
C SER A 341 -8.95 -21.39 21.32
N VAL A 342 -8.15 -21.14 22.36
CA VAL A 342 -7.01 -22.00 22.73
C VAL A 342 -7.48 -23.39 23.17
N LEU A 343 -8.57 -23.47 23.94
CA LEU A 343 -9.13 -24.73 24.48
C LEU A 343 -10.00 -25.50 23.49
N ASN A 344 -10.30 -24.96 22.30
CA ASN A 344 -11.17 -25.62 21.33
C ASN A 344 -10.43 -26.76 20.60
N GLU A 345 -10.73 -28.02 20.94
CA GLU A 345 -10.10 -29.20 20.34
C GLU A 345 -10.38 -29.34 18.82
N TYR A 346 -11.46 -28.75 18.32
CA TYR A 346 -11.87 -28.86 16.91
C TYR A 346 -11.18 -27.84 16.00
N VAL A 347 -10.57 -26.79 16.57
CA VAL A 347 -9.93 -25.69 15.81
C VAL A 347 -8.45 -25.62 16.23
N GLN A 348 -7.72 -26.68 15.94
CA GLN A 348 -6.30 -26.84 16.26
C GLN A 348 -5.45 -27.01 14.98
N PRO A 349 -4.25 -26.41 14.91
CA PRO A 349 -3.72 -25.40 15.84
C PRO A 349 -4.56 -24.09 15.81
N TRP A 350 -4.66 -23.41 16.95
CA TRP A 350 -5.36 -22.13 17.03
C TRP A 350 -4.62 -21.02 16.27
N ILE A 351 -5.36 -19.99 15.85
CA ILE A 351 -4.82 -18.82 15.15
C ILE A 351 -4.28 -17.83 16.18
N SER A 352 -3.00 -17.50 16.09
CA SER A 352 -2.38 -16.45 16.89
C SER A 352 -1.05 -15.99 16.30
N LYS A 353 -0.59 -14.80 16.69
CA LYS A 353 0.66 -14.22 16.19
C LYS A 353 1.87 -14.72 16.98
N PRO A 354 3.06 -14.87 16.37
CA PRO A 354 4.26 -15.38 17.05
C PRO A 354 4.58 -14.64 18.35
N TRP A 355 4.39 -13.31 18.37
CA TRP A 355 4.66 -12.45 19.53
C TRP A 355 3.51 -12.39 20.56
N GLY A 356 2.43 -13.12 20.34
CA GLY A 356 1.34 -13.30 21.29
C GLY A 356 1.72 -14.13 22.52
N TYR A 357 0.86 -14.10 23.55
CA TYR A 357 1.02 -14.96 24.74
C TYR A 357 0.97 -16.44 24.36
N ALA A 358 0.06 -16.83 23.45
CA ALA A 358 -0.11 -18.21 23.01
C ALA A 358 0.87 -18.65 21.89
N GLY A 359 1.76 -17.75 21.45
CA GLY A 359 2.65 -17.99 20.31
C GLY A 359 1.89 -18.19 19.00
N ALA A 360 2.47 -18.91 18.04
CA ALA A 360 1.82 -19.31 16.77
C ALA A 360 2.11 -20.80 16.50
N PRO A 361 1.47 -21.72 17.24
CA PRO A 361 1.81 -23.14 17.17
C PRO A 361 1.60 -23.71 15.76
N GLY A 362 2.58 -24.46 15.27
CA GLY A 362 2.52 -25.08 13.94
C GLY A 362 2.70 -24.13 12.74
N HIS A 363 2.91 -22.83 12.97
CA HIS A 363 3.10 -21.88 11.87
C HIS A 363 4.50 -22.04 11.25
N PRO A 364 4.60 -22.37 9.93
CA PRO A 364 5.86 -22.79 9.31
C PRO A 364 6.94 -21.70 9.24
N PHE A 365 6.55 -20.43 9.30
CA PHE A 365 7.46 -19.28 9.20
C PHE A 365 7.60 -18.48 10.50
N ALA A 366 7.14 -18.99 11.64
CA ALA A 366 7.25 -18.27 12.91
C ALA A 366 8.71 -18.05 13.34
N GLU A 367 9.57 -19.06 13.19
CA GLU A 367 11.00 -18.92 13.51
C GLU A 367 11.75 -18.01 12.53
N GLU A 368 11.32 -17.94 11.27
CA GLU A 368 11.88 -16.99 10.30
C GLU A 368 11.55 -15.55 10.72
N TRP A 369 10.32 -15.30 11.18
CA TRP A 369 9.94 -13.99 11.72
C TRP A 369 10.79 -13.60 12.96
N TRP A 370 11.03 -14.55 13.88
CA TRP A 370 11.93 -14.32 15.01
C TRP A 370 13.38 -14.08 14.60
N SER A 371 13.85 -14.74 13.53
CA SER A 371 15.18 -14.51 12.97
C SER A 371 15.33 -13.08 12.46
N VAL A 372 14.32 -12.54 11.77
CA VAL A 372 14.32 -11.13 11.34
C VAL A 372 14.24 -10.19 12.52
N LEU A 373 13.42 -10.48 13.54
CA LEU A 373 13.40 -9.69 14.78
C LEU A 373 14.80 -9.59 15.42
N GLY A 374 15.58 -10.67 15.39
CA GLY A 374 16.98 -10.72 15.82
C GLY A 374 17.91 -9.71 15.15
N LYS A 375 17.52 -9.16 13.98
CA LYS A 375 18.27 -8.15 13.23
C LYS A 375 17.84 -6.71 13.56
N THR A 376 16.79 -6.52 14.35
CA THR A 376 16.23 -5.23 14.74
C THR A 376 16.73 -4.80 16.13
N VAL A 377 16.33 -3.62 16.61
CA VAL A 377 16.65 -3.20 17.99
C VAL A 377 15.98 -4.10 19.04
N TRP A 378 14.88 -4.77 18.69
CA TRP A 378 14.17 -5.72 19.54
C TRP A 378 14.79 -7.12 19.58
N LYS A 379 16.05 -7.29 19.13
CA LYS A 379 16.74 -8.60 19.08
C LYS A 379 16.69 -9.43 20.38
N ASN A 380 16.63 -8.76 21.54
CA ASN A 380 16.60 -9.40 22.85
C ASN A 380 15.17 -9.48 23.44
N TRP A 381 14.15 -8.92 22.77
CA TRP A 381 12.79 -8.83 23.28
C TRP A 381 12.16 -10.22 23.50
N ARG A 382 12.43 -11.20 22.63
CA ARG A 382 11.94 -12.58 22.79
C ARG A 382 12.30 -13.18 24.15
N GLN A 383 13.42 -12.79 24.74
CA GLN A 383 13.93 -13.32 26.01
C GLN A 383 13.79 -12.33 27.18
N SER A 384 13.22 -11.15 26.95
CA SER A 384 13.16 -10.10 27.98
C SER A 384 12.16 -10.44 29.09
N GLU A 385 12.43 -9.94 30.29
CA GLU A 385 11.50 -10.01 31.42
C GLU A 385 10.22 -9.20 31.14
N GLU A 386 10.33 -8.11 30.38
CA GLU A 386 9.20 -7.33 29.92
C GLU A 386 8.20 -8.17 29.11
N ARG A 387 8.69 -8.98 28.16
CA ARG A 387 7.84 -9.88 27.38
C ARG A 387 7.16 -10.90 28.28
N LYS A 388 7.89 -11.52 29.21
CA LYS A 388 7.31 -12.51 30.14
C LYS A 388 6.17 -11.88 30.94
N ALA A 389 6.37 -10.69 31.48
CA ALA A 389 5.34 -9.95 32.19
C ALA A 389 4.12 -9.64 31.30
N GLN A 390 4.34 -9.18 30.06
CA GLN A 390 3.25 -8.93 29.09
C GLN A 390 2.48 -10.21 28.73
N GLN A 391 3.17 -11.34 28.58
CA GLN A 391 2.53 -12.63 28.30
C GLN A 391 1.68 -13.10 29.48
N GLU A 392 2.20 -13.03 30.71
CA GLU A 392 1.44 -13.38 31.92
C GLU A 392 0.20 -12.49 32.11
N GLU A 393 0.32 -11.19 31.85
CA GLU A 393 -0.81 -10.27 31.95
C GLU A 393 -1.86 -10.57 30.88
N ALA A 394 -1.44 -10.79 29.63
CA ALA A 394 -2.34 -11.11 28.53
C ALA A 394 -3.06 -12.45 28.75
N GLU A 395 -2.37 -13.47 29.28
CA GLU A 395 -2.96 -14.75 29.64
C GLU A 395 -4.01 -14.60 30.76
N LYS A 396 -3.67 -13.88 31.85
CA LYS A 396 -4.62 -13.56 32.93
C LYS A 396 -5.85 -12.81 32.41
N ARG A 397 -5.65 -11.87 31.49
CA ARG A 397 -6.73 -11.11 30.87
C ARG A 397 -7.63 -12.02 30.02
N ALA A 398 -7.07 -12.90 29.21
CA ALA A 398 -7.83 -13.86 28.40
C ALA A 398 -8.67 -14.81 29.29
N LEU A 399 -8.08 -15.30 30.38
CA LEU A 399 -8.78 -16.11 31.38
C LEU A 399 -9.95 -15.36 32.02
N SER A 400 -9.73 -14.11 32.44
CA SER A 400 -10.76 -13.29 33.09
C SER A 400 -11.94 -13.00 32.17
N VAL A 401 -11.67 -12.56 30.94
CA VAL A 401 -12.71 -12.18 29.96
C VAL A 401 -13.63 -13.37 29.66
N ASP A 402 -13.04 -14.54 29.41
CA ASP A 402 -13.82 -15.72 29.04
C ASP A 402 -14.54 -16.33 30.25
N THR A 403 -13.97 -16.23 31.46
CA THR A 403 -14.67 -16.61 32.70
C THR A 403 -15.91 -15.74 32.90
N ASP A 404 -15.78 -14.41 32.73
CA ASP A 404 -16.91 -13.49 32.81
C ASP A 404 -17.97 -13.78 31.75
N GLU A 405 -17.56 -14.11 30.52
CA GLU A 405 -18.48 -14.49 29.45
C GLU A 405 -19.21 -15.80 29.77
N PHE A 406 -18.50 -16.81 30.27
CA PHE A 406 -19.09 -18.07 30.73
C PHE A 406 -20.12 -17.82 31.83
N LEU A 407 -19.77 -17.05 32.87
CA LEU A 407 -20.66 -16.71 33.98
C LEU A 407 -21.91 -15.96 33.50
N LYS A 408 -21.76 -15.02 32.55
CA LYS A 408 -22.89 -14.31 31.92
C LYS A 408 -23.82 -15.28 31.19
N ARG A 409 -23.27 -16.20 30.39
CA ARG A 409 -24.06 -17.20 29.64
C ARG A 409 -24.79 -18.16 30.59
N VAL A 410 -24.13 -18.64 31.64
CA VAL A 410 -24.75 -19.48 32.68
C VAL A 410 -25.86 -18.73 33.41
N SER A 411 -25.62 -17.49 33.84
CA SER A 411 -26.64 -16.67 34.52
C SER A 411 -27.89 -16.45 33.65
N LYS A 412 -27.68 -16.17 32.35
CA LYS A 412 -28.75 -16.03 31.35
C LYS A 412 -29.52 -17.35 31.18
N ALA A 413 -28.84 -18.48 31.10
CA ALA A 413 -29.47 -19.80 30.96
C ALA A 413 -30.24 -20.24 32.22
N CYS A 414 -29.74 -19.89 33.41
CA CYS A 414 -30.36 -20.22 34.69
C CYS A 414 -31.48 -19.24 35.11
N GLY A 415 -31.82 -18.23 34.30
CA GLY A 415 -32.94 -17.32 34.56
C GLY A 415 -32.75 -16.36 35.76
N ARG A 416 -31.52 -16.14 36.24
CA ARG A 416 -31.24 -15.28 37.42
C ARG A 416 -31.17 -13.78 37.08
N GLY A 417 -32.04 -13.30 36.20
CA GLY A 417 -32.10 -11.90 35.77
C GLY A 417 -33.49 -11.30 35.93
N GLY A 418 -33.73 -10.65 37.08
CA GLY A 418 -34.74 -9.60 37.23
C GLY A 418 -36.06 -9.96 37.93
N GLN A 419 -36.05 -10.12 39.25
CA GLN A 419 -37.18 -9.68 40.08
C GLN A 419 -36.85 -8.29 40.65
N ASN A 420 -37.33 -7.26 39.97
CA ASN A 420 -37.56 -5.93 40.55
C ASN A 420 -38.75 -5.31 39.79
N GLN A 421 -39.94 -5.85 40.07
CA GLN A 421 -41.19 -5.12 40.00
C GLN A 421 -41.95 -5.42 41.28
N VAL A 422 -41.90 -4.48 42.22
CA VAL A 422 -42.85 -4.38 43.33
C VAL A 422 -43.75 -3.20 42.98
N TRP A 423 -45.05 -3.48 43.10
CA TRP A 423 -46.23 -2.74 42.66
C TRP A 423 -46.28 -1.25 42.98
#